data_AF-A0A8C6QXD5-F1
#
_entry.id   AF-A0A8C6QXD5-F1
#
_cell.length_a   1.000
_cell.length_b   1.000
_cell.length_c   1.000
_cell.angle_alpha   90.00
_cell.angle_beta   90.00
_cell.angle_gamma   90.00
#
_symmetry.space_group_name_H-M   'P 1'
#
loop_
_entity.id
_entity.type
_entity.pdbx_description
1 polymer ?
#
loop_
_entity_poly.entity_id
_entity_poly.type
_entity_poly.pdbx_seq_one_letter_code
_entity_poly.pdbx_strand_id
1 'polypeptide(L)' 'MKKFPESETKECPFRVSKTDTKPVQMMNLEATFCLGNIDDINCKIIELPFQNKHLSMLILLPKDVEDESTGLEK' A
#
# COMPACT_ATOMS: atom_id res chain seq x y z
N MET A 1 9.08 1.77 14.17
CA MET A 1 7.67 1.55 13.79
C MET A 1 7.09 0.37 14.55
N LYS A 2 5.78 0.39 14.83
CA LYS A 2 5.07 -0.75 15.41
C LYS A 2 5.01 -1.89 14.40
N LYS A 3 5.20 -3.13 14.85
CA LYS A 3 5.05 -4.32 13.99
C LYS A 3 3.57 -4.49 13.62
N PHE A 4 3.29 -4.95 12.41
CA PHE A 4 1.95 -5.39 12.02
C PHE A 4 1.57 -6.65 12.84
N PRO A 5 0.38 -6.66 13.49
CA PRO A 5 -0.10 -7.84 14.18
C PRO A 5 -0.47 -8.93 13.17
N GLU A 6 0.15 -10.11 13.28
CA GLU A 6 -0.08 -11.23 12.36
C GLU A 6 -1.54 -11.71 12.36
N SER A 7 -2.25 -11.55 13.48
CA SER A 7 -3.69 -11.88 13.61
C SER A 7 -4.60 -10.98 12.77
N GLU A 8 -4.14 -9.79 12.38
CA GLU A 8 -4.90 -8.88 11.51
C GLU A 8 -4.54 -9.03 10.03
N THR A 9 -3.61 -9.92 9.69
CA THR A 9 -3.35 -10.29 8.30
C THR A 9 -4.47 -11.20 7.80
N LYS A 10 -5.18 -10.78 6.76
CA LYS A 10 -6.35 -11.50 6.22
C LYS A 10 -6.28 -11.57 4.71
N GLU A 11 -6.87 -12.61 4.14
CA GLU A 11 -7.04 -12.68 2.69
C GLU A 11 -8.01 -11.58 2.22
N CYS A 12 -7.58 -10.76 1.27
CA CYS A 12 -8.37 -9.66 0.71
C CYS A 12 -8.21 -9.61 -0.81
N PRO A 13 -9.24 -9.14 -1.55
CA PRO A 13 -9.13 -8.91 -2.98
C PRO A 13 -8.21 -7.73 -3.27
N PHE A 14 -7.26 -7.90 -4.21
CA PHE A 14 -6.39 -6.84 -4.72
C PHE A 14 -6.52 -6.73 -6.24
N ARG A 15 -6.82 -5.52 -6.73
CA ARG A 15 -6.94 -5.23 -8.17
C ARG A 15 -5.55 -5.11 -8.77
N VAL A 16 -5.18 -6.05 -9.65
CA VAL A 16 -3.89 -6.02 -10.36
C VAL A 16 -4.00 -5.27 -11.69
N SER A 17 -5.20 -5.18 -12.25
CA SER A 17 -5.53 -4.39 -13.45
C SER A 17 -6.97 -3.88 -13.32
N LYS A 18 -7.49 -3.20 -14.35
CA LYS A 18 -8.91 -2.82 -14.40
C LYS A 18 -9.87 -4.00 -14.35
N THR A 19 -9.47 -5.13 -14.91
CA THR A 19 -10.32 -6.32 -15.09
C THR A 19 -10.00 -7.43 -14.10
N ASP A 20 -8.77 -7.47 -13.59
CA ASP A 20 -8.27 -8.61 -12.83
C ASP A 20 -8.08 -8.28 -11.36
N THR A 21 -8.59 -9.17 -10.51
CA THR A 21 -8.44 -9.12 -9.06
C THR A 21 -7.92 -10.46 -8.57
N LYS A 22 -6.91 -10.44 -7.70
CA LYS A 22 -6.31 -11.64 -7.11
C LYS A 22 -6.39 -11.56 -5.58
N PRO A 23 -6.61 -12.68 -4.87
CA PRO A 23 -6.52 -12.71 -3.42
C PRO A 23 -5.07 -12.52 -2.96
N VAL A 24 -4.86 -11.69 -1.95
CA VAL A 24 -3.56 -11.45 -1.31
C VAL A 24 -3.71 -11.49 0.21
N GLN A 25 -2.63 -11.81 0.92
CA GLN A 25 -2.59 -11.67 2.37
C GLN A 25 -2.33 -10.20 2.73
N MET A 26 -3.37 -9.49 3.14
CA MET A 26 -3.32 -8.06 3.45
C MET A 26 -3.05 -7.83 4.93
N MET A 27 -1.93 -7.19 5.25
CA MET A 27 -1.60 -6.77 6.61
C MET A 27 -2.40 -5.51 6.98
N ASN A 28 -2.78 -5.39 8.26
CA ASN A 28 -3.49 -4.21 8.77
C ASN A 28 -2.88 -3.73 10.10
N LEU A 29 -2.74 -2.41 10.25
CA LEU A 29 -2.22 -1.76 11.45
C LEU A 29 -2.85 -0.38 11.61
N GLU A 30 -3.46 -0.15 12.78
CA GLU A 30 -3.95 1.18 13.15
C GLU A 30 -2.88 1.95 13.93
N ALA A 31 -2.39 3.04 13.35
CA ALA A 31 -1.44 3.96 13.98
C ALA A 31 -1.41 5.31 13.26
N THR A 32 -0.76 6.31 13.86
CA THR A 32 -0.54 7.61 13.24
C THR A 32 0.70 7.56 12.34
N PHE A 33 0.52 7.95 11.08
CA PHE A 33 1.59 8.01 10.06
C PHE A 33 1.60 9.36 9.36
N CYS A 34 2.75 9.71 8.77
CA CYS A 34 2.84 10.82 7.83
C CYS A 34 2.21 10.38 6.50
N LEU A 35 1.01 10.89 6.22
CA LEU A 35 0.28 10.69 4.97
C LEU A 35 0.18 12.02 4.23
N GLY A 36 0.52 12.03 2.95
CA GLY A 36 0.35 13.15 2.04
C GLY A 36 -0.48 12.77 0.83
N ASN A 37 -1.00 13.77 0.14
CA ASN A 37 -1.59 13.63 -1.20
C ASN A 37 -0.71 14.41 -2.18
N ILE A 38 -0.49 13.84 -3.36
CA ILE A 38 0.25 14.46 -4.47
C ILE A 38 -0.77 14.68 -5.58
N ASP A 39 -1.38 15.86 -5.59
CA ASP A 39 -2.51 16.18 -6.46
C ASP A 39 -2.14 16.12 -7.95
N ASP A 40 -0.92 16.56 -8.31
CA ASP A 40 -0.42 16.59 -9.69
C ASP A 40 -0.41 15.21 -10.39
N ILE A 41 -0.28 14.14 -9.62
CA ILE A 41 -0.28 12.75 -10.11
C ILE A 41 -1.40 11.90 -9.49
N ASN A 42 -2.35 12.53 -8.78
CA ASN A 42 -3.50 11.87 -8.15
C ASN A 42 -3.11 10.66 -7.28
N CYS A 43 -2.02 10.77 -6.52
CA CYS A 43 -1.48 9.71 -5.66
C CYS A 43 -1.53 10.08 -4.18
N LYS A 44 -1.71 9.10 -3.31
CA LYS A 44 -1.42 9.20 -1.88
C LYS A 44 0.01 8.74 -1.63
N ILE A 45 0.72 9.39 -0.70
CA ILE A 45 2.04 8.95 -0.26
C ILE A 45 2.04 8.73 1.25
N ILE A 46 2.59 7.61 1.70
CA ILE A 46 2.78 7.31 3.12
C ILE A 46 4.23 6.93 3.40
N GLU A 47 4.76 7.43 4.51
CA GLU A 47 6.07 7.06 5.03
C GLU A 47 5.95 6.03 6.15
N LEU A 48 6.65 4.90 5.99
CA LEU A 48 6.77 3.84 6.99
C LEU A 48 8.23 3.72 7.46
N PRO A 49 8.60 4.29 8.62
CA PRO A 49 9.98 4.23 9.11
C PRO A 49 10.34 2.85 9.64
N PHE A 50 11.50 2.32 9.30
CA PHE A 50 12.01 1.07 9.89
C PHE A 50 12.44 1.26 11.35
N GLN A 51 12.89 0.16 11.99
CA GLN A 51 13.48 0.23 13.32
C GLN A 51 14.65 1.22 13.33
N ASN A 52 14.78 1.98 14.41
CA ASN A 52 15.81 3.00 14.62
C ASN A 52 15.83 4.15 13.59
N LYS A 53 14.81 4.28 12.72
CA LYS A 53 14.62 5.39 11.78
C LYS A 53 15.80 5.63 10.80
N HIS A 54 16.68 4.65 10.61
CA HIS A 54 17.78 4.75 9.65
C HIS A 54 17.32 4.54 8.20
N LEU A 55 16.15 3.92 8.02
CA LEU A 55 15.53 3.67 6.73
C LEU A 55 14.03 3.97 6.83
N SER A 56 13.43 4.41 5.74
CA SER A 56 11.99 4.57 5.59
C SER A 56 11.56 3.97 4.26
N MET A 57 10.42 3.28 4.25
CA MET A 57 9.72 2.90 3.03
C MET A 57 8.73 4.00 2.68
N LEU A 58 8.79 4.51 1.46
CA LEU A 58 7.78 5.41 0.91
C LEU A 58 6.89 4.61 -0.02
N ILE A 59 5.59 4.63 0.23
CA ILE A 59 4.60 3.97 -0.62
C ILE A 59 3.80 5.06 -1.31
N LEU A 60 3.83 5.06 -2.65
CA LEU A 60 2.96 5.88 -3.48
C LEU A 60 1.83 5.00 -3.99
N LEU A 61 0.60 5.40 -3.70
CA LEU A 61 -0.60 4.68 -4.08
C LEU A 61 -1.47 5.59 -4.97
N PRO A 62 -1.61 5.29 -6.26
CA PRO A 62 -2.55 5.97 -7.15
C PRO A 62 -3.99 5.87 -6.61
N LYS A 63 -4.81 6.88 -6.87
CA LYS A 63 -6.21 6.90 -6.43
C LYS A 63 -7.04 5.79 -7.06
N ASP A 64 -6.71 5.37 -8.28
CA ASP A 64 -7.38 4.26 -8.97
C ASP A 64 -6.39 3.50 -9.88
N VAL A 65 -6.79 2.31 -10.31
CA VAL A 65 -6.06 1.50 -11.29
C VAL A 65 -6.53 1.90 -12.69
N GLU A 66 -5.87 2.91 -13.27
CA GLU A 66 -6.22 3.43 -14.61
C GLU A 66 -5.47 2.73 -15.74
N ASP A 67 -4.43 1.96 -15.42
CA ASP A 67 -3.64 1.26 -16.42
C ASP A 67 -4.22 -0.12 -16.74
N GLU A 68 -4.13 -0.52 -18.01
CA GLU A 68 -4.47 -1.87 -18.45
C GLU A 68 -3.50 -2.91 -17.87
N SER A 69 -2.31 -2.47 -17.45
CA SER A 69 -1.35 -3.30 -16.71
C SER A 69 -0.55 -2.49 -15.70
N THR A 70 -0.47 -2.99 -14.46
CA THR A 70 0.30 -2.35 -13.38
C THR A 70 1.69 -2.98 -13.18
N GLY A 71 2.06 -3.97 -14.01
CA GLY A 71 3.26 -4.79 -13.81
C GLY A 71 3.20 -5.72 -12.59
N LEU A 72 2.10 -5.72 -11.84
CA LEU A 72 1.81 -6.65 -10.74
C LEU A 72 1.12 -7.94 -11.23
N GLU A 73 0.90 -8.03 -12.54
CA GLU A 73 0.39 -9.21 -13.22
C GLU A 73 1.48 -10.28 -13.27
N LYS A 74 1.45 -11.18 -12.30
CA LYS A 74 2.17 -12.46 -12.34
C LYS A 74 1.79 -13.29 -13.55
#